data_AF-A0A357VL02-F1
#
_entry.id   AF-A0A357VL02-F1
#
_cell.length_a   1.000
_cell.length_b   1.000
_cell.length_c   1.000
_cell.angle_alpha   90.00
_cell.angle_beta   90.00
_cell.angle_gamma   90.00
#
_symmetry.space_group_name_H-M   'P 1'
#
loop_
_entity.id
_entity.type
_entity.pdbx_description
1 polymer ?
#
loop_
_entity_poly.entity_id
_entity_poly.type
_entity_poly.pdbx_seq_one_letter_code
_entity_poly.pdbx_strand_id
1 'polypeptide(L)' 'MRTFAELYEHVKNLPPKVIAVAQAADEDVLEAIKEAHEKGIVRAILVGDKEKIERIASSIGMSL' A
#
# COMPACT_ATOMS: atom_id res chain seq x y z
N MET A 1 -11.90 8.42 -17.92
CA MET A 1 -10.47 8.38 -17.56
C MET A 1 -9.73 7.73 -18.70
N ARG A 2 -8.70 8.39 -19.24
CA ARG A 2 -7.87 7.90 -20.35
C ARG A 2 -6.38 7.79 -19.97
N THR A 3 -5.97 8.41 -18.88
CA THR A 3 -4.58 8.44 -18.41
C THR A 3 -4.48 8.03 -16.94
N PHE A 4 -3.28 7.61 -16.51
CA PHE A 4 -3.00 7.32 -15.11
C PHE A 4 -3.18 8.54 -14.21
N ALA A 5 -2.78 9.73 -14.68
CA ALA A 5 -2.95 10.97 -13.93
C ALA A 5 -4.42 11.29 -13.66
N GLU A 6 -5.30 11.14 -14.66
CA GLU A 6 -6.75 11.33 -14.47
C GLU A 6 -7.34 10.32 -13.47
N LEU A 7 -6.88 9.07 -13.50
CA LEU A 7 -7.31 8.04 -12.56
C LEU A 7 -6.85 8.40 -11.13
N TYR A 8 -5.58 8.79 -10.99
CA TYR A 8 -4.99 9.15 -9.70
C TYR A 8 -5.71 10.35 -9.06
N GLU A 9 -5.94 11.43 -9.82
CA GLU A 9 -6.68 12.60 -9.31
C GLU A 9 -8.12 12.27 -8.93
N HIS A 10 -8.75 11.32 -9.63
CA HIS A 10 -10.08 10.86 -9.26
C HIS A 10 -10.07 10.11 -7.92
N VAL A 11 -9.14 9.16 -7.73
CA VAL A 11 -9.13 8.32 -6.51
C VAL A 11 -8.61 9.06 -5.27
N LYS A 12 -7.73 10.06 -5.44
CA LYS A 12 -7.19 10.86 -4.34
C LYS A 12 -8.26 11.56 -3.50
N ASN A 13 -9.42 11.86 -4.09
CA ASN A 13 -10.54 12.54 -3.43
C ASN A 13 -11.60 11.58 -2.87
N LEU A 14 -11.42 10.27 -3.02
CA LEU A 14 -12.33 9.26 -2.50
C LEU A 14 -11.93 8.83 -1.08
N PRO A 15 -12.88 8.33 -0.26
CA PRO A 15 -12.53 7.75 1.03
C PRO A 15 -11.64 6.51 0.86
N PRO A 16 -10.69 6.27 1.79
CA PRO A 16 -9.76 5.16 1.70
C PRO A 16 -10.47 3.82 1.61
N LYS A 17 -10.02 2.98 0.68
CA LYS A 17 -10.55 1.62 0.53
C LYS A 17 -9.72 0.62 1.32
N VAL A 18 -10.39 -0.39 1.88
CA VAL A 18 -9.71 -1.51 2.51
C VAL A 18 -9.38 -2.55 1.43
N ILE A 19 -8.12 -2.94 1.34
CA ILE A 19 -7.64 -3.95 0.38
C ILE A 19 -6.86 -5.04 1.11
N ALA A 20 -6.81 -6.25 0.54
CA ALA A 20 -5.93 -7.31 1.01
C ALA A 20 -4.82 -7.55 -0.02
N VAL A 21 -3.59 -7.69 0.44
CA VAL A 21 -2.42 -8.00 -0.41
C VAL A 21 -1.92 -9.38 -0.03
N ALA A 22 -2.04 -10.33 -0.96
CA ALA A 22 -1.55 -11.69 -0.77
C ALA A 22 -0.04 -11.75 -1.03
N GLN A 23 0.68 -12.51 -0.21
CA GLN A 23 2.14 -12.61 -0.21
C GLN A 23 2.82 -11.23 -0.19
N ALA A 24 2.44 -10.37 0.75
CA ALA A 24 2.88 -8.98 0.81
C ALA A 24 4.37 -8.75 1.18
N ALA A 25 5.22 -9.78 1.17
CA ALA A 25 6.61 -9.71 1.62
C ALA A 25 7.59 -9.29 0.52
N ASP A 26 7.16 -8.44 -0.41
CA ASP A 26 7.99 -7.85 -1.47
C ASP A 26 8.23 -6.37 -1.15
N GLU A 27 9.47 -5.89 -1.30
CA GLU A 27 9.87 -4.52 -0.95
C GLU A 27 9.09 -3.46 -1.75
N ASP A 28 9.10 -3.55 -3.08
CA ASP A 28 8.36 -2.64 -3.97
C ASP A 28 6.85 -2.62 -3.66
N VAL A 29 6.30 -3.76 -3.21
CA VAL A 29 4.88 -3.86 -2.84
C VAL A 29 4.62 -3.12 -1.54
N LEU A 30 5.45 -3.31 -0.50
CA LEU A 30 5.29 -2.61 0.77
C LEU A 30 5.56 -1.11 0.64
N GLU A 31 6.50 -0.70 -0.21
CA GLU A 31 6.70 0.73 -0.54
C GLU A 31 5.46 1.35 -1.19
N ALA A 32 4.88 0.68 -2.18
CA ALA A 32 3.66 1.15 -2.84
C ALA A 32 2.48 1.25 -1.86
N ILE A 33 2.34 0.28 -0.95
CA ILE A 33 1.30 0.30 0.08
C ILE A 33 1.54 1.41 1.10
N LYS A 34 2.78 1.60 1.56
CA LYS A 34 3.17 2.69 2.46
C LYS A 34 2.79 4.04 1.85
N GLU A 35 3.22 4.32 0.62
CA GLU A 35 2.93 5.58 -0.05
C GLU A 35 1.42 5.80 -0.25
N ALA A 36 0.70 4.74 -0.67
CA ALA A 36 -0.75 4.81 -0.85
C ALA A 36 -1.50 5.02 0.48
N HIS A 37 -0.98 4.48 1.59
CA HIS A 37 -1.51 4.68 2.92
C HIS A 37 -1.28 6.12 3.42
N GLU A 38 -0.06 6.64 3.29
CA GLU A 38 0.30 8.02 3.66
C GLU A 38 -0.52 9.06 2.87
N LYS A 39 -0.87 8.74 1.63
CA LYS A 39 -1.74 9.55 0.77
C LYS A 39 -3.24 9.40 1.06
N GLY A 40 -3.63 8.55 2.01
CA GLY A 40 -5.02 8.33 2.39
C GLY A 40 -5.86 7.57 1.36
N ILE A 41 -5.24 6.84 0.43
CA ILE A 41 -5.92 6.13 -0.66
C ILE A 41 -6.38 4.75 -0.17
N VAL A 42 -5.58 4.08 0.68
CA VAL A 42 -5.85 2.71 1.11
C VAL A 42 -5.61 2.46 2.60
N ARG A 43 -6.29 1.44 3.12
CA ARG A 43 -5.93 0.72 4.34
C ARG A 43 -5.70 -0.75 3.96
N ALA A 44 -4.47 -1.22 4.08
CA ALA A 44 -4.11 -2.55 3.60
C ALA A 44 -4.18 -3.60 4.72
N ILE A 45 -4.62 -4.80 4.37
CA ILE A 45 -4.47 -6.03 5.15
C ILE A 45 -3.37 -6.83 4.47
N LEU A 46 -2.22 -6.96 5.12
CA LEU A 46 -1.06 -7.68 4.60
C LEU A 46 -1.17 -9.15 4.98
N VAL A 47 -1.17 -10.03 3.97
CA VAL A 47 -1.33 -11.47 4.18
C VAL A 47 -0.07 -12.17 3.68
N GLY A 48 0.56 -12.98 4.54
CA GLY A 48 1.77 -13.72 4.20
C GLY A 48 2.60 -14.08 5.43
N ASP A 49 3.89 -14.27 5.20
CA ASP A 49 4.88 -14.51 6.25
C ASP A 49 5.11 -13.25 7.08
N LYS A 50 4.64 -13.28 8.33
CA LYS A 50 4.65 -12.13 9.23
C LYS A 50 6.06 -11.59 9.47
N GLU A 51 7.03 -12.46 9.73
CA GLU A 51 8.40 -12.04 10.07
C GLU A 51 9.07 -11.37 8.87
N LYS A 52 8.85 -11.88 7.66
CA LYS A 52 9.36 -11.26 6.43
C LYS A 52 8.73 -9.89 6.18
N ILE A 53 7.41 -9.77 6.36
CA ILE A 53 6.69 -8.50 6.21
C ILE A 53 7.22 -7.48 7.21
N GLU A 54 7.34 -7.83 8.49
CA GLU A 54 7.87 -6.93 9.54
C GLU A 54 9.30 -6.49 9.26
N ARG A 55 10.16 -7.40 8.78
CA ARG A 55 11.55 -7.09 8.45
C ARG A 55 11.65 -6.07 7.31
N ILE A 56 10.89 -6.27 6.23
CA ILE A 56 10.92 -5.37 5.07
C ILE A 56 10.24 -4.04 5.40
N ALA A 57 9.09 -4.07 6.10
CA ALA A 57 8.43 -2.86 6.58
C ALA A 57 9.39 -1.99 7.42
N SER A 58 10.16 -2.62 8.32
CA SER A 58 11.18 -1.91 9.10
C SER A 58 12.31 -1.35 8.24
N SER A 59 12.77 -2.05 7.18
CA SER A 59 13.85 -1.55 6.34
C SER A 59 13.45 -0.34 5.50
N ILE A 60 12.17 -0.24 5.11
CA ILE A 60 11.62 0.89 4.34
C ILE A 60 10.99 1.99 5.23
N GLY A 61 11.05 1.83 6.56
CA GLY A 61 10.45 2.75 7.53
C GLY A 61 8.92 2.84 7.42
N MET A 62 8.26 1.72 7.13
CA MET A 62 6.80 1.58 7.15
C MET A 62 6.34 1.16 8.56
N SER A 63 5.36 1.88 9.12
CA SER A 63 4.66 1.43 10.33
C SER A 63 3.57 0.43 9.95
N LEU A 64 3.51 -0.69 10.67
CA LEU A 64 2.46 -1.70 10.57
C LEU A 64 1.34 -1.47 11.59
#